data_AF-A0A7W0MYQ4-F1
#
_entry.id   AF-A0A7W0MYQ4-F1
#
_cell.length_a   1.000
_cell.length_b   1.000
_cell.length_c   1.000
_cell.angle_alpha   90.00
_cell.angle_beta   90.00
_cell.angle_gamma   90.00
#
_symmetry.space_group_name_H-M   'P 1'
#
loop_
_entity.id
_entity.type
_entity.pdbx_description
1 polymer ?
#
loop_
_entity_poly.entity_id
_entity_poly.type
_entity_poly.pdbx_seq_one_letter_code
_entity_poly.pdbx_strand_id
1 'polypeptide(L)'
;MLPGAAPLAASDPWTPLHRPLKLARVAPGERCPITPAHRVSGDFAPAQGPGPVYAVGAARGLTFLYPPTPDQLWYPTRWSGQKVLWVSLPSYRGPVLIRGRRLDGPHELRFGEGRIPDRELRLTRTEASTQSRKGRQWPSYTRLRAPGCYGWQVDGTTFSTVIVFRARVLDS
;
A
#
# COMPACT_ATOMS: atom_id res chain seq x y z
N MET A 1 9.44 -41.37 32.82
CA MET A 1 9.36 -40.58 31.58
C MET A 1 8.65 -39.28 31.93
N LEU A 2 9.31 -38.14 31.77
CA LEU A 2 8.69 -36.82 31.91
C LEU A 2 7.99 -36.47 30.59
N PRO A 3 6.75 -35.93 30.60
CA PRO A 3 6.10 -35.50 29.37
C PRO A 3 6.85 -34.32 28.79
N GLY A 4 7.21 -34.40 27.51
CA GLY A 4 7.85 -33.33 26.76
C GLY A 4 6.93 -32.12 26.67
N ALA A 5 7.43 -30.95 27.08
CA ALA A 5 6.71 -29.69 26.92
C ALA A 5 6.43 -29.43 25.43
N ALA A 6 5.18 -29.16 25.09
CA ALA A 6 4.81 -28.75 23.75
C ALA A 6 5.49 -27.41 23.42
N PRO A 7 6.04 -27.23 22.20
CA PRO A 7 6.62 -25.95 21.81
C PRO A 7 5.54 -24.87 21.80
N LEU A 8 5.80 -23.74 22.45
CA LEU A 8 4.96 -22.55 22.39
C LEU A 8 4.80 -22.14 20.91
N ALA A 9 3.57 -22.05 20.43
CA ALA A 9 3.28 -21.57 19.08
C ALA A 9 3.92 -20.19 18.88
N ALA A 10 4.75 -20.05 17.85
CA ALA A 10 5.32 -18.75 17.50
C ALA A 10 4.18 -17.77 17.14
N SER A 11 4.14 -16.63 17.82
CA SER A 11 3.17 -15.57 17.52
C SER A 11 3.34 -15.07 16.09
N ASP A 12 2.24 -14.85 15.37
CA ASP A 12 2.27 -14.26 14.03
C ASP A 12 3.04 -12.92 14.05
N PRO A 13 4.17 -12.79 13.33
CA PRO A 13 5.02 -11.59 13.34
C PRO A 13 4.30 -10.34 12.82
N TRP A 14 3.14 -10.48 12.18
CA TRP A 14 2.33 -9.36 11.69
C TRP A 14 1.39 -8.77 12.75
N THR A 15 1.12 -9.50 13.84
CA THR A 15 0.19 -9.06 14.90
C THR A 15 0.54 -7.66 15.43
N PRO A 16 1.81 -7.32 15.74
CA PRO A 16 2.15 -5.99 16.27
C PRO A 16 1.97 -4.84 15.25
N LEU A 17 1.90 -5.15 13.96
CA LEU A 17 1.69 -4.17 12.89
C LEU A 17 0.21 -3.95 12.57
N HIS A 18 -0.69 -4.82 13.07
CA HIS A 18 -2.15 -4.68 12.92
C HIS A 18 -2.73 -3.63 13.87
N ARG A 19 -2.25 -2.39 13.75
CA ARG A 19 -2.74 -1.25 14.53
C ARG A 19 -4.15 -0.85 14.08
N PRO A 20 -4.95 -0.16 14.91
CA PRO A 20 -6.23 0.38 14.46
C PRO A 20 -6.08 1.25 13.21
N LEU A 21 -7.01 1.14 12.25
CA LEU A 21 -6.98 1.96 11.05
C LEU A 21 -7.39 3.40 11.37
N LYS A 22 -6.44 4.33 11.25
CA LYS A 22 -6.58 5.78 11.43
C LYS A 22 -6.90 6.50 10.12
N LEU A 23 -7.57 5.80 9.20
CA LEU A 23 -8.03 6.35 7.93
C LEU A 23 -9.34 7.08 8.20
N ALA A 24 -9.35 8.42 8.25
CA ALA A 24 -10.56 9.21 8.46
C ALA A 24 -11.46 9.15 7.20
N ARG A 25 -12.79 9.19 7.40
CA ARG A 25 -13.71 9.38 6.27
C ARG A 25 -13.61 10.83 5.79
N VAL A 26 -13.80 11.03 4.49
CA VAL A 26 -13.93 12.35 3.87
C VAL A 26 -15.42 12.56 3.64
N ALA A 27 -15.97 13.69 4.10
CA ALA A 27 -17.39 13.96 3.98
C ALA A 27 -17.78 14.24 2.52
N PRO A 28 -19.04 14.02 2.13
CA PRO A 28 -19.51 14.40 0.81
C PRO A 28 -19.23 15.88 0.51
N GLY A 29 -18.70 16.19 -0.68
CA GLY A 29 -18.36 17.55 -1.11
C GLY A 29 -17.00 18.06 -0.60
N GLU A 30 -16.36 17.40 0.36
CA GLU A 30 -15.03 17.79 0.80
C GLU A 30 -13.95 17.42 -0.23
N ARG A 31 -12.90 18.25 -0.27
CA ARG A 31 -11.72 17.97 -1.09
C ARG A 31 -10.96 16.80 -0.48
N CYS A 32 -10.48 15.89 -1.35
CA CYS A 32 -9.61 14.79 -0.92
C CYS A 32 -8.30 15.38 -0.35
N PRO A 33 -7.95 15.11 0.93
CA PRO A 33 -6.77 15.70 1.56
C PRO A 33 -5.51 14.93 1.14
N ILE A 34 -5.13 15.06 -0.14
CA ILE A 34 -4.00 14.35 -0.74
C ILE A 34 -2.70 14.65 0.03
N THR A 35 -1.99 13.62 0.43
CA THR A 35 -0.68 13.75 1.06
C THR A 35 0.32 14.34 0.06
N PRO A 36 1.01 15.45 0.37
CA PRO A 36 1.99 16.03 -0.54
C PRO A 36 3.12 15.06 -0.88
N ALA A 37 3.60 15.12 -2.12
CA ALA A 37 4.78 14.39 -2.56
C ALA A 37 6.03 15.28 -2.46
N HIS A 38 7.17 14.68 -2.13
CA HIS A 38 8.46 15.37 -2.06
C HIS A 38 9.59 14.45 -2.53
N ARG A 39 10.75 15.02 -2.83
CA ARG A 39 11.93 14.26 -3.23
C ARG A 39 12.55 13.57 -2.02
N VAL A 40 12.63 12.25 -2.05
CA VAL A 40 13.27 11.43 -0.99
C VAL A 40 14.66 10.91 -1.38
N SER A 41 14.92 10.78 -2.67
CA SER A 41 16.25 10.50 -3.24
C SER A 41 16.34 11.01 -4.68
N GLY A 42 17.54 11.04 -5.25
CA GLY A 42 17.76 11.33 -6.68
C GLY A 42 17.31 10.20 -7.62
N ASP A 43 17.14 8.98 -7.11
CA ASP A 43 16.89 7.78 -7.90
C ASP A 43 15.39 7.57 -8.23
N PHE A 44 14.50 8.35 -7.60
CA PHE A 44 13.05 8.18 -7.70
C PHE A 44 12.34 9.47 -8.10
N ALA A 45 11.15 9.31 -8.70
CA ALA A 45 10.15 10.37 -8.76
C ALA A 45 9.73 10.80 -7.34
N PRO A 46 9.14 12.00 -7.17
CA PRO A 46 8.62 12.43 -5.88
C PRO A 46 7.71 11.39 -5.21
N ALA A 47 7.94 11.15 -3.93
CA ALA A 47 7.29 10.13 -3.13
C ALA A 47 6.35 10.76 -2.10
N GLN A 48 5.29 10.06 -1.73
CA GLN A 48 4.33 10.49 -0.72
C GLN A 48 4.55 9.77 0.60
N GLY A 49 4.19 10.45 1.69
CA GLY A 49 4.27 9.96 3.06
C GLY A 49 5.40 10.62 3.85
N PRO A 50 5.29 10.73 5.19
CA PRO A 50 6.31 11.36 6.03
C PRO A 50 7.56 10.48 6.23
N GLY A 51 7.53 9.24 5.75
CA GLY A 51 8.58 8.26 5.93
C GLY A 51 8.43 7.40 7.17
N PRO A 52 9.37 6.48 7.40
CA PRO A 52 10.57 6.20 6.58
C PRO A 52 10.28 5.31 5.35
N VAL A 53 9.01 4.98 5.11
CA VAL A 53 8.53 4.21 3.94
C VAL A 53 7.58 5.08 3.13
N TYR A 54 7.78 5.11 1.81
CA TYR A 54 7.13 6.08 0.92
C TYR A 54 6.51 5.38 -0.29
N ALA A 55 5.40 5.97 -0.78
CA ALA A 55 4.76 5.55 -2.02
C ALA A 55 5.25 6.42 -3.19
N VAL A 56 5.83 5.81 -4.21
CA VAL A 56 6.26 6.46 -5.45
C VAL A 56 5.26 6.12 -6.56
N GLY A 57 4.95 7.11 -7.40
CA GLY A 57 4.01 6.98 -8.53
C GLY A 57 2.58 7.44 -8.25
N ALA A 58 2.27 7.85 -7.01
CA ALA A 58 0.94 8.31 -6.61
C ALA A 58 0.84 9.84 -6.39
N ALA A 59 1.93 10.59 -6.63
CA ALA A 59 2.03 12.03 -6.37
C ALA A 59 0.94 12.89 -7.06
N ARG A 60 0.46 12.46 -8.23
CA ARG A 60 -0.63 13.12 -8.98
C ARG A 60 -1.98 12.38 -8.85
N GLY A 61 -2.07 11.45 -7.91
CA GLY A 61 -3.11 10.44 -7.84
C GLY A 61 -2.79 9.19 -8.64
N LEU A 62 -3.62 8.16 -8.47
CA LEU A 62 -3.57 6.92 -9.25
C LEU A 62 -4.64 6.97 -10.34
N THR A 63 -4.23 6.89 -11.59
CA THR A 63 -5.14 6.75 -12.73
C THR A 63 -5.19 5.28 -13.14
N PHE A 64 -6.35 4.71 -13.42
CA PHE A 64 -6.48 3.31 -13.81
C PHE A 64 -7.68 3.10 -14.75
N LEU A 65 -7.66 2.08 -15.58
CA LEU A 65 -8.78 1.75 -16.47
C LEU A 65 -9.83 0.92 -15.73
N TYR A 66 -11.12 1.20 -15.93
CA TYR A 66 -12.21 0.46 -15.29
C TYR A 66 -13.50 0.51 -16.11
N PRO A 67 -14.22 -0.61 -16.32
CA PRO A 67 -13.87 -1.98 -15.91
C PRO A 67 -12.63 -2.51 -16.67
N PRO A 68 -11.97 -3.58 -16.17
CA PRO A 68 -10.80 -4.11 -16.88
C PRO A 68 -11.21 -4.74 -18.22
N THR A 69 -10.46 -4.44 -19.28
CA THR A 69 -10.66 -4.94 -20.65
C THR A 69 -9.76 -6.16 -20.96
N PRO A 70 -10.07 -6.97 -22.00
CA PRO A 70 -9.36 -8.24 -22.29
C PRO A 70 -7.84 -8.16 -22.43
N ASP A 71 -7.30 -7.00 -22.82
CA ASP A 71 -5.86 -6.72 -22.96
C ASP A 71 -5.16 -6.42 -21.62
N GLN A 72 -5.90 -6.36 -20.52
CA GLN A 72 -5.39 -5.92 -19.23
C GLN A 72 -5.07 -7.08 -18.29
N LEU A 73 -4.03 -6.87 -17.46
CA LEU A 73 -3.46 -7.86 -16.53
C LEU A 73 -4.50 -8.61 -15.69
N TRP A 74 -5.58 -7.95 -15.32
CA TRP A 74 -6.55 -8.49 -14.37
C TRP A 74 -7.92 -8.80 -14.96
N TYR A 75 -8.06 -8.80 -16.28
CA TYR A 75 -9.26 -9.37 -16.90
C TYR A 75 -9.32 -10.90 -16.64
N PRO A 76 -10.51 -11.50 -16.42
CA PRO A 76 -11.85 -10.90 -16.35
C PRO A 76 -12.30 -10.58 -14.91
N THR A 77 -11.38 -10.28 -14.00
CA THR A 77 -11.73 -9.94 -12.61
C THR A 77 -12.48 -8.60 -12.56
N ARG A 78 -13.19 -8.31 -11.46
CA ARG A 78 -13.83 -6.99 -11.25
C ARG A 78 -12.86 -5.95 -10.70
N TRP A 79 -11.55 -6.19 -10.76
CA TRP A 79 -10.52 -5.35 -10.16
C TRP A 79 -9.58 -4.84 -11.24
N SER A 80 -9.28 -3.54 -11.17
CA SER A 80 -8.17 -2.94 -11.88
C SER A 80 -7.20 -2.34 -10.86
N GLY A 81 -6.28 -1.49 -11.26
CA GLY A 81 -5.30 -0.94 -10.36
C GLY A 81 -4.23 -0.16 -11.07
N GLN A 82 -3.26 0.27 -10.27
CA GLN A 82 -2.09 0.96 -10.78
C GLN A 82 -0.85 0.52 -10.02
N LYS A 83 0.29 0.52 -10.73
CA LYS A 83 1.59 0.20 -10.13
C LYS A 83 1.95 1.27 -9.11
N VAL A 84 2.40 0.84 -7.94
CA VAL A 84 2.93 1.69 -6.88
C VAL A 84 4.27 1.10 -6.47
N LEU A 85 5.32 1.91 -6.50
CA LEU A 85 6.61 1.51 -5.97
C LEU A 85 6.69 1.94 -4.50
N TRP A 86 6.85 0.98 -3.61
CA TRP A 86 7.15 1.27 -2.21
C TRP A 86 8.66 1.31 -2.01
N VAL A 87 9.16 2.34 -1.33
CA VAL A 87 10.58 2.50 -1.02
C VAL A 87 10.77 2.76 0.46
N SER A 88 11.75 2.10 1.08
CA SER A 88 12.17 2.41 2.46
C SER A 88 13.55 3.04 2.45
N LEU A 89 13.74 4.10 3.23
CA LEU A 89 15.08 4.64 3.47
C LEU A 89 15.97 3.66 4.26
N PRO A 90 17.31 3.78 4.17
CA PRO A 90 18.24 2.86 4.85
C PRO A 90 18.07 2.80 6.37
N SER A 91 17.52 3.85 6.97
CA SER A 91 17.24 3.96 8.40
C SER A 91 16.19 2.98 8.89
N TYR A 92 15.34 2.44 8.00
CA TYR A 92 14.30 1.47 8.37
C TYR A 92 14.56 0.10 7.76
N ARG A 93 14.76 -0.90 8.63
CA ARG A 93 15.05 -2.29 8.23
C ARG A 93 13.97 -3.30 8.61
N GLY A 94 12.95 -2.90 9.37
CA GLY A 94 11.85 -3.78 9.80
C GLY A 94 10.89 -4.16 8.66
N PRO A 95 9.94 -5.08 8.92
CA PRO A 95 8.82 -5.37 8.03
C PRO A 95 7.82 -4.19 7.98
N VAL A 96 7.01 -4.12 6.93
CA VAL A 96 5.96 -3.10 6.80
C VAL A 96 4.65 -3.76 6.43
N LEU A 97 3.57 -3.39 7.12
CA LEU A 97 2.22 -3.77 6.75
C LEU A 97 1.52 -2.56 6.16
N ILE A 98 0.86 -2.74 5.01
CA ILE A 98 0.09 -1.69 4.36
C ILE A 98 -1.33 -2.18 4.17
N ARG A 99 -2.28 -1.40 4.68
CA ARG A 99 -3.73 -1.63 4.55
C ARG A 99 -4.37 -0.35 4.05
N GLY A 100 -5.54 -0.43 3.43
CA GLY A 100 -6.18 0.76 2.91
C GLY A 100 -7.66 0.62 2.68
N ARG A 101 -8.30 1.74 2.36
CA ARG A 101 -9.72 1.81 1.97
C ARG A 101 -10.03 3.10 1.23
N ARG A 102 -11.20 3.14 0.57
CA ARG A 102 -11.80 4.41 0.14
C ARG A 102 -12.23 5.22 1.36
N LEU A 103 -12.01 6.52 1.32
CA LEU A 103 -12.30 7.47 2.40
C LEU A 103 -13.63 8.20 2.17
N ASP A 104 -14.00 8.41 0.91
CA ASP A 104 -15.21 9.10 0.45
C ASP A 104 -16.25 8.12 -0.14
N GLY A 105 -16.27 6.87 0.30
CA GLY A 105 -17.19 5.85 -0.20
C GLY A 105 -16.93 4.45 0.36
N PRO A 106 -17.74 3.45 -0.05
CA PRO A 106 -17.70 2.11 0.53
C PRO A 106 -16.68 1.16 -0.12
N HIS A 107 -16.06 1.56 -1.24
CA HIS A 107 -15.19 0.67 -1.97
C HIS A 107 -13.91 0.30 -1.20
N GLU A 108 -13.55 -0.97 -1.30
CA GLU A 108 -12.28 -1.47 -0.79
C GLU A 108 -11.09 -0.98 -1.63
N LEU A 109 -9.91 -0.98 -0.98
CA LEU A 109 -8.60 -0.92 -1.62
C LEU A 109 -7.91 -2.25 -1.33
N ARG A 110 -7.29 -2.85 -2.33
CA ARG A 110 -6.57 -4.13 -2.20
C ARG A 110 -5.20 -4.08 -2.87
N PHE A 111 -4.45 -5.17 -2.85
CA PHE A 111 -3.06 -5.22 -3.29
C PHE A 111 -2.73 -6.44 -4.13
N GLY A 112 -1.56 -6.40 -4.76
CA GLY A 112 -0.94 -7.55 -5.43
C GLY A 112 -1.46 -7.82 -6.83
N GLU A 113 -0.84 -8.82 -7.46
CA GLU A 113 -1.11 -9.22 -8.85
C GLU A 113 -2.16 -10.33 -8.95
N GLY A 114 -2.46 -11.02 -7.84
CA GLY A 114 -3.36 -12.16 -7.80
C GLY A 114 -4.77 -11.86 -8.35
N ARG A 115 -5.42 -12.90 -8.89
CA ARG A 115 -6.81 -12.83 -9.37
C ARG A 115 -7.77 -12.38 -8.25
N ILE A 116 -7.53 -12.89 -7.04
CA ILE A 116 -8.15 -12.38 -5.82
C ILE A 116 -7.10 -11.49 -5.16
N PRO A 117 -7.22 -10.15 -5.24
CA PRO A 117 -6.23 -9.28 -4.66
C PRO A 117 -6.30 -9.30 -3.14
N ASP A 118 -5.14 -9.12 -2.51
CA ASP A 118 -4.94 -9.21 -1.07
C ASP A 118 -5.52 -7.99 -0.35
N ARG A 119 -6.01 -8.19 0.87
CA ARG A 119 -6.52 -7.09 1.70
C ARG A 119 -5.40 -6.23 2.31
N GLU A 120 -4.20 -6.77 2.35
CA GLU A 120 -3.03 -6.14 2.92
C GLU A 120 -1.80 -6.46 2.09
N LEU A 121 -0.86 -5.53 2.09
CA LEU A 121 0.45 -5.70 1.48
C LEU A 121 1.49 -5.80 2.59
N ARG A 122 2.18 -6.93 2.59
CA ARG A 122 3.26 -7.26 3.52
C ARG A 122 4.57 -7.02 2.79
N LEU A 123 5.42 -6.15 3.33
CA LEU A 123 6.73 -5.84 2.77
C LEU A 123 7.80 -6.36 3.73
N THR A 124 8.38 -7.50 3.37
CA THR A 124 9.50 -8.09 4.10
C THR A 124 10.83 -7.80 3.42
N ARG A 125 11.93 -8.12 4.10
CA ARG A 125 13.26 -8.06 3.49
C ARG A 125 13.38 -9.02 2.30
N THR A 126 12.80 -10.21 2.39
CA THR A 126 12.91 -11.25 1.36
C THR A 126 12.10 -10.94 0.11
N GLU A 127 11.02 -10.17 0.22
CA GLU A 127 10.18 -9.75 -0.90
C GLU A 127 10.69 -8.49 -1.62
N ALA A 128 11.73 -7.83 -1.08
CA ALA A 128 12.28 -6.64 -1.72
C ALA A 128 12.98 -7.01 -3.03
N SER A 129 12.49 -6.47 -4.15
CA SER A 129 13.10 -6.67 -5.48
C SER A 129 14.49 -6.04 -5.58
N THR A 130 14.75 -5.02 -4.76
CA THR A 130 16.05 -4.36 -4.67
C THR A 130 16.39 -4.10 -3.23
N GLN A 131 17.62 -4.46 -2.85
CA GLN A 131 18.19 -4.24 -1.53
C GLN A 131 19.58 -3.63 -1.71
N SER A 132 19.80 -2.43 -1.17
CA SER A 132 21.08 -1.75 -1.27
C SER A 132 21.36 -0.90 -0.03
N ARG A 133 22.54 -0.27 0.01
CA ARG A 133 22.86 0.76 1.02
C ARG A 133 21.92 1.96 0.95
N LYS A 134 21.24 2.18 -0.19
CA LYS A 134 20.28 3.27 -0.40
C LYS A 134 18.85 2.91 0.04
N GLY A 135 18.62 1.68 0.51
CA GLY A 135 17.32 1.25 1.02
C GLY A 135 16.77 0.03 0.28
N ARG A 136 15.47 -0.15 0.37
CA ARG A 136 14.75 -1.28 -0.24
C ARG A 136 13.59 -0.80 -1.09
N GLN A 137 13.25 -1.62 -2.07
CA GLN A 137 12.19 -1.34 -3.03
C GLN A 137 11.27 -2.54 -3.18
N TRP A 138 9.98 -2.26 -3.26
CA TRP A 138 8.92 -3.24 -3.52
C TRP A 138 7.97 -2.68 -4.59
N PRO A 139 8.19 -3.01 -5.86
CA PRO A 139 7.20 -2.80 -6.90
C PRO A 139 5.94 -3.57 -6.52
N SER A 140 4.81 -2.90 -6.46
CA SER A 140 3.54 -3.49 -6.07
C SER A 140 2.40 -2.89 -6.88
N TYR A 141 1.18 -3.37 -6.63
CA TYR A 141 -0.02 -2.81 -7.21
C TYR A 141 -1.00 -2.43 -6.11
N THR A 142 -1.64 -1.28 -6.28
CA THR A 142 -2.88 -0.94 -5.56
C THR A 142 -4.05 -1.26 -6.46
N ARG A 143 -5.00 -2.03 -5.94
CA ARG A 143 -6.14 -2.61 -6.67
C ARG A 143 -7.41 -1.87 -6.29
N LEU A 144 -8.14 -1.41 -7.30
CA LEU A 144 -9.27 -0.49 -7.17
C LEU A 144 -10.44 -0.91 -8.07
N ARG A 145 -11.63 -0.41 -7.73
CA ARG A 145 -12.89 -0.67 -8.47
C ARG A 145 -13.71 0.59 -8.74
N ALA A 146 -13.25 1.74 -8.29
CA ALA A 146 -13.95 3.01 -8.45
C ALA A 146 -12.96 4.18 -8.31
N PRO A 147 -13.22 5.33 -8.94
CA PRO A 147 -12.51 6.56 -8.64
C PRO A 147 -12.93 7.06 -7.23
N GLY A 148 -12.13 7.95 -6.64
CA GLY A 148 -12.43 8.52 -5.33
C GLY A 148 -11.21 8.97 -4.54
N CYS A 149 -11.41 9.26 -3.27
CA CYS A 149 -10.37 9.54 -2.29
C CYS A 149 -10.03 8.26 -1.52
N TYR A 150 -8.76 7.89 -1.51
CA TYR A 150 -8.28 6.66 -0.90
C TYR A 150 -7.12 6.94 0.05
N GLY A 151 -6.93 6.06 1.02
CA GLY A 151 -5.79 6.14 1.91
C GLY A 151 -5.16 4.77 2.15
N TRP A 152 -3.83 4.78 2.22
CA TRP A 152 -3.03 3.71 2.79
C TRP A 152 -2.68 4.07 4.23
N GLN A 153 -2.81 3.11 5.14
CA GLN A 153 -2.09 3.13 6.40
C GLN A 153 -0.86 2.24 6.25
N VAL A 154 0.30 2.79 6.61
CA VAL A 154 1.61 2.15 6.52
C VAL A 154 2.11 1.98 7.95
N ASP A 155 2.13 0.74 8.41
CA ASP A 155 2.50 0.35 9.76
C ASP A 155 3.88 -0.33 9.74
N GLY A 156 4.86 0.30 10.38
CA GLY A 156 6.16 -0.29 10.66
C GLY A 156 6.32 -0.57 12.15
N THR A 157 7.44 -1.19 12.52
CA THR A 157 7.72 -1.52 13.94
C THR A 157 7.85 -0.27 14.80
N THR A 158 8.33 0.84 14.24
CA THR A 158 8.60 2.10 14.95
C THR A 158 7.67 3.25 14.56
N PHE A 159 6.76 3.06 13.60
CA PHE A 159 5.91 4.14 13.08
C PHE A 159 4.56 3.64 12.57
N SER A 160 3.61 4.55 12.42
CA SER A 160 2.34 4.31 11.73
C SER A 160 1.93 5.63 11.08
N THR A 161 1.73 5.62 9.77
CA THR A 161 1.38 6.83 9.02
C THR A 161 0.27 6.56 8.02
N VAL A 162 -0.47 7.61 7.68
CA VAL A 162 -1.46 7.61 6.61
C VAL A 162 -0.93 8.35 5.40
N ILE A 163 -1.18 7.80 4.22
CA ILE A 163 -0.91 8.44 2.92
C ILE A 163 -2.23 8.46 2.15
N VAL A 164 -2.71 9.65 1.83
CA VAL A 164 -3.96 9.87 1.10
C VAL A 164 -3.65 10.23 -0.35
N PHE A 165 -4.41 9.67 -1.28
CA PHE A 165 -4.30 9.94 -2.71
C PHE A 165 -5.67 9.95 -3.38
N ARG A 166 -5.76 10.62 -4.53
CA ARG A 166 -6.93 10.59 -5.41
C ARG A 166 -6.78 9.45 -6.41
N ALA A 167 -7.82 8.64 -6.60
CA ALA A 167 -7.91 7.69 -7.70
C ALA A 167 -8.86 8.20 -8.79
N ARG A 168 -8.50 8.02 -10.05
CA ARG A 168 -9.28 8.43 -11.23
C ARG A 168 -9.38 7.28 -12.22
N VAL A 169 -10.51 7.18 -12.90
CA VAL A 169 -10.60 6.32 -14.08
C VAL A 169 -9.92 7.05 -15.23
N LEU A 170 -9.13 6.34 -16.02
CA LEU A 170 -8.65 6.85 -17.30
C LEU A 170 -9.82 6.79 -18.26
N ASP A 171 -10.34 7.96 -18.67
CA ASP A 171 -11.32 8.02 -19.75
C ASP A 171 -10.59 7.61 -21.05
N SER A 172 -11.11 6.58 -21.71
CA SER A 172 -10.64 6.07 -23.00
C SER A 172 -11.18 6.89 -24.15
#